data_AF-A0A963KTD5-F1
#
_entry.id   AF-A0A963KTD5-F1
#
_cell.length_a   1.000
_cell.length_b   1.000
_cell.length_c   1.000
_cell.angle_alpha   90.00
_cell.angle_beta   90.00
_cell.angle_gamma   90.00
#
_symmetry.space_group_name_H-M   'P 1'
#
loop_
_entity.id
_entity.type
_entity.pdbx_description
1 polymer ?
#
loop_
_entity_poly.entity_id
_entity_poly.type
_entity_poly.pdbx_seq_one_letter_code
_entity_poly.pdbx_strand_id
1 'polypeptide(L)'
;MTVINSAILLVRRIKDLQRRRDSLVERQDALRRSLPEWTFAPLQLVGMTASEIQSAMSELSRAEADVGLRDIDRDIEDLDRQIEELENMLLTSRANSLDCVQAVLDLAVSRFRSQTSTDPNDVFYDYGDTRVLRFLERSAEDLRTILNEDHREAV
;
A
#
# COMPACT_ATOMS: atom_id res chain seq x y z
N MET A 1 -6.89 -17.56 15.62
CA MET A 1 -7.01 -16.11 15.40
C MET A 1 -7.29 -15.44 16.74
N THR A 2 -6.45 -14.48 17.15
CA THR A 2 -6.75 -13.61 18.29
C THR A 2 -7.77 -12.57 17.85
N VAL A 3 -8.98 -12.60 18.43
CA VAL A 3 -10.05 -11.65 18.13
C VAL A 3 -9.65 -10.28 18.70
N ILE A 4 -9.40 -9.30 17.83
CA ILE A 4 -9.08 -7.93 18.24
C ILE A 4 -10.41 -7.16 18.35
N ASN A 5 -10.83 -6.86 19.58
CA ASN A 5 -12.09 -6.13 19.84
C ASN A 5 -11.92 -4.60 19.94
N SER A 6 -10.71 -4.08 19.72
CA SER A 6 -10.42 -2.64 19.81
C SER A 6 -10.15 -2.06 18.43
N ALA A 7 -10.91 -1.04 18.05
CA ALA A 7 -10.75 -0.32 16.79
C ALA A 7 -9.33 0.24 16.62
N ILE A 8 -8.70 0.74 17.69
CA ILE A 8 -7.32 1.25 17.64
C ILE A 8 -6.32 0.13 17.30
N LEU A 9 -6.50 -1.05 17.91
CA LEU A 9 -5.63 -2.20 17.65
C LEU A 9 -5.86 -2.76 16.24
N LEU A 10 -7.10 -2.76 15.76
CA LEU A 10 -7.44 -3.11 14.38
C LEU A 10 -6.75 -2.16 13.39
N VAL A 11 -6.91 -0.84 13.57
CA VAL A 11 -6.27 0.18 12.74
C VAL A 11 -4.75 0.01 12.72
N ARG A 12 -4.13 -0.19 13.89
CA ARG A 12 -2.68 -0.41 13.99
C ARG A 12 -2.26 -1.65 13.21
N ARG A 13 -2.99 -2.75 13.37
CA ARG A 13 -2.68 -4.00 12.67
C ARG A 13 -2.84 -3.86 11.15
N ILE A 14 -3.87 -3.17 10.69
CA ILE A 14 -4.07 -2.87 9.26
C ILE A 14 -2.88 -2.07 8.72
N LYS A 15 -2.46 -1.00 9.40
CA LYS A 15 -1.29 -0.19 8.99
C LYS A 15 -0.01 -1.02 8.92
N ASP A 16 0.20 -1.93 9.86
CA ASP A 16 1.38 -2.81 9.85
C ASP A 16 1.36 -3.80 8.68
N LEU A 17 0.19 -4.33 8.30
CA LEU A 17 0.05 -5.20 7.12
C LEU A 17 0.23 -4.41 5.82
N GLN A 18 -0.34 -3.20 5.72
CA GLN A 18 -0.15 -2.31 4.57
C GLN A 18 1.33 -2.01 4.32
N ARG A 19 2.10 -1.66 5.37
CA ARG A 19 3.55 -1.44 5.25
C ARG A 19 4.30 -2.67 4.73
N ARG A 20 3.91 -3.87 5.18
CA ARG A 20 4.50 -5.12 4.70
C ARG A 20 4.17 -5.34 3.23
N ARG A 21 2.90 -5.13 2.85
CA ARG A 21 2.43 -5.22 1.46
C ARG A 21 3.20 -4.26 0.56
N ASP A 22 3.38 -3.01 0.97
CA ASP A 22 4.16 -2.02 0.21
C ASP A 22 5.61 -2.45 0.00
N SER A 23 6.26 -2.99 1.05
CA SER A 23 7.63 -3.51 0.93
C SER A 23 7.73 -4.71 -0.03
N LEU A 24 6.69 -5.54 -0.12
CA LEU A 24 6.64 -6.64 -1.08
C LEU A 24 6.40 -6.14 -2.51
N VAL A 25 5.57 -5.11 -2.69
CA VAL A 25 5.37 -4.46 -3.99
C VAL A 25 6.66 -3.80 -4.46
N GLU A 26 7.39 -3.10 -3.59
CA GLU A 26 8.70 -2.54 -3.93
C GLU A 26 9.69 -3.64 -4.35
N ARG A 27 9.69 -4.78 -3.64
CA ARG A 27 10.52 -5.95 -3.99
C ARG A 27 10.08 -6.57 -5.31
N GLN A 28 8.77 -6.66 -5.57
CA GLN A 28 8.22 -7.12 -6.83
C GLN A 28 8.64 -6.21 -7.97
N ASP A 29 8.53 -4.91 -7.79
CA ASP A 29 8.97 -3.90 -8.76
C ASP A 29 10.48 -3.99 -9.02
N ALA A 30 11.29 -4.22 -7.98
CA ALA A 30 12.72 -4.43 -8.13
C ALA A 30 13.03 -5.70 -8.97
N LEU A 31 12.32 -6.80 -8.74
CA LEU A 31 12.45 -8.02 -9.53
C LEU A 31 11.95 -7.83 -10.96
N ARG A 32 10.84 -7.11 -11.17
CA ARG A 32 10.33 -6.75 -12.51
C ARG A 32 11.27 -5.81 -13.26
N ARG A 33 11.98 -4.93 -12.55
CA ARG A 33 13.01 -4.03 -13.10
C ARG A 33 14.35 -4.71 -13.33
N SER A 34 14.54 -5.96 -12.89
CA SER A 34 15.68 -6.79 -13.29
C SER A 34 15.53 -7.21 -14.77
N LEU A 35 15.97 -6.31 -15.65
CA LEU A 35 16.16 -6.34 -17.13
C LEU A 35 15.35 -7.36 -17.99
N PRO A 36 14.29 -6.88 -18.69
CA PRO A 36 13.58 -7.60 -19.77
C PRO A 36 14.17 -7.41 -21.18
N GLU A 37 13.70 -8.21 -22.17
CA GLU A 37 14.20 -8.35 -23.56
C GLU A 37 14.36 -7.07 -24.42
N TRP A 38 13.77 -5.95 -24.02
CA TRP A 38 13.88 -4.68 -24.75
C TRP A 38 15.25 -3.99 -24.58
N THR A 39 16.08 -4.40 -23.61
CA THR A 39 17.47 -3.91 -23.48
C THR A 39 18.45 -4.56 -24.46
N PHE A 40 17.99 -5.46 -25.31
CA PHE A 40 18.80 -6.15 -26.31
C PHE A 40 19.11 -5.28 -27.53
N ALA A 41 18.19 -4.39 -27.92
CA ALA A 41 18.34 -3.57 -29.12
C ALA A 41 19.58 -2.64 -29.07
N PRO A 42 19.89 -1.96 -27.95
CA PRO A 42 21.13 -1.20 -27.82
C PRO A 42 22.39 -2.08 -27.79
N LEU A 43 22.33 -3.26 -27.17
CA LEU A 43 23.48 -4.17 -27.03
C LEU A 43 23.86 -4.83 -28.38
N GLN A 44 22.86 -5.12 -29.20
CA GLN A 44 23.05 -5.59 -30.58
C GLN A 44 23.62 -4.50 -31.49
N LEU A 45 23.25 -3.23 -31.26
CA LEU A 45 23.82 -2.08 -31.97
C LEU A 45 25.33 -1.87 -31.69
N VAL A 46 25.83 -2.35 -30.54
CA VAL A 46 27.26 -2.30 -30.15
C VAL A 46 28.03 -3.54 -30.63
N GLY A 47 27.36 -4.51 -31.27
CA GLY A 47 27.98 -5.66 -31.91
C GLY A 47 28.10 -6.92 -31.05
N MET A 48 27.43 -6.99 -29.90
CA MET A 48 27.34 -8.23 -29.11
C MET A 48 26.45 -9.26 -29.83
N THR A 49 26.87 -10.52 -29.83
CA THR A 49 26.10 -11.61 -30.45
C THR A 49 24.98 -12.10 -29.54
N ALA A 50 23.88 -12.59 -30.13
CA ALA A 50 22.71 -13.06 -29.38
C ALA A 50 23.05 -14.18 -28.37
N SER A 51 24.03 -15.04 -28.70
CA SER A 51 24.54 -16.11 -27.81
C SER A 51 25.39 -15.59 -26.65
N GLU A 52 26.11 -14.47 -26.80
CA GLU A 52 26.86 -13.82 -25.72
C GLU A 52 25.91 -13.11 -24.73
N ILE A 53 24.80 -12.57 -25.24
CA ILE A 53 23.75 -11.96 -24.41
C ILE A 53 22.95 -13.05 -23.68
N GLN A 54 22.64 -14.17 -24.34
CA GLN A 54 21.92 -15.30 -23.74
C GLN A 54 22.75 -16.07 -22.71
N SER A 55 24.04 -16.33 -22.95
CA SER A 55 24.93 -16.98 -21.97
C SER A 55 25.23 -16.08 -20.76
N ALA A 56 25.12 -14.75 -20.91
CA ALA A 56 25.21 -13.82 -19.79
C ALA A 56 23.92 -13.74 -18.94
N MET A 57 22.80 -14.28 -19.44
CA MET A 57 21.48 -14.25 -18.79
C MET A 57 20.92 -15.65 -18.44
N SER A 58 21.60 -16.74 -18.78
CA SER A 58 20.95 -18.04 -18.93
C SER A 58 20.48 -18.68 -17.61
N GLU A 59 19.16 -18.73 -17.51
CA GLU A 59 18.36 -19.94 -17.26
C GLU A 59 18.06 -20.32 -15.82
N LEU A 60 19.01 -20.34 -14.88
CA LEU A 60 18.64 -20.54 -13.47
C LEU A 60 17.98 -19.27 -12.89
N SER A 61 18.55 -18.11 -13.22
CA SER A 61 18.14 -16.81 -12.67
C SER A 61 16.74 -16.36 -13.12
N ARG A 62 16.26 -16.75 -14.30
CA ARG A 62 14.91 -16.38 -14.78
C ARG A 62 13.83 -17.25 -14.14
N ALA A 63 14.05 -18.56 -14.05
CA ALA A 63 13.12 -19.47 -13.39
C ALA A 63 13.04 -19.17 -11.87
N GLU A 64 14.17 -18.86 -11.24
CA GLU A 64 14.23 -18.41 -9.85
C GLU A 64 13.55 -17.05 -9.64
N ALA A 65 13.73 -16.11 -10.58
CA ALA A 65 13.03 -14.83 -10.54
C ALA A 65 11.51 -14.99 -10.70
N ASP A 66 11.05 -15.86 -11.60
CA ASP A 66 9.63 -16.16 -11.79
C ASP A 66 9.02 -16.87 -10.58
N VAL A 67 9.74 -17.82 -9.98
CA VAL A 67 9.31 -18.47 -8.73
C VAL A 67 9.24 -17.44 -7.60
N GLY A 68 10.27 -16.59 -7.46
CA GLY A 68 10.28 -15.51 -6.48
C GLY A 68 9.17 -14.48 -6.68
N LEU A 69 8.84 -14.14 -7.94
CA LEU A 69 7.71 -13.27 -8.27
C LEU A 69 6.39 -13.91 -7.87
N ARG A 70 6.18 -15.20 -8.17
CA ARG A 70 4.95 -15.92 -7.77
C ARG A 70 4.79 -16.04 -6.27
N ASP A 71 5.88 -16.24 -5.53
CA ASP A 71 5.84 -16.28 -4.08
C ASP A 71 5.49 -14.90 -3.50
N ILE A 72 6.07 -13.83 -4.05
CA ILE A 72 5.71 -12.46 -3.66
C ILE A 72 4.25 -12.14 -4.00
N ASP A 73 3.75 -12.55 -5.18
CA ASP A 73 2.35 -12.39 -5.55
C ASP A 73 1.43 -13.10 -4.55
N ARG A 74 1.74 -14.35 -4.18
CA ARG A 74 0.97 -15.10 -3.19
C ARG A 74 0.98 -14.40 -1.82
N ASP A 75 2.15 -13.92 -1.38
CA ASP A 75 2.28 -13.21 -0.11
C ASP A 75 1.49 -11.89 -0.11
N ILE A 76 1.48 -11.16 -1.23
CA ILE A 76 0.67 -9.95 -1.40
C ILE A 76 -0.82 -10.30 -1.34
N GLU A 77 -1.28 -11.33 -2.04
CA GLU A 77 -2.67 -11.78 -2.01
C GLU A 77 -3.13 -12.19 -0.61
N ASP A 78 -2.28 -12.92 0.14
CA ASP A 78 -2.58 -13.33 1.51
C ASP A 78 -2.58 -12.14 2.49
N LEU A 79 -1.75 -11.12 2.26
CA LEU A 79 -1.80 -9.86 3.02
C LEU A 79 -3.06 -9.06 2.69
N ASP A 80 -3.42 -8.95 1.41
CA ASP A 80 -4.61 -8.23 0.95
C ASP A 80 -5.87 -8.88 1.55
N ARG A 81 -5.95 -10.21 1.58
CA ARG A 81 -7.05 -10.94 2.26
C ARG A 81 -7.10 -10.64 3.76
N GLN A 82 -5.96 -10.65 4.45
CA GLN A 82 -5.90 -10.34 5.88
C GLN A 82 -6.29 -8.87 6.17
N ILE A 83 -5.91 -7.95 5.31
CA ILE A 83 -6.30 -6.53 5.41
C ILE A 83 -7.82 -6.43 5.26
N GLU A 84 -8.41 -7.05 4.24
CA GLU A 84 -9.85 -7.03 4.01
C GLU A 84 -10.63 -7.62 5.20
N GLU A 85 -10.17 -8.75 5.76
CA GLU A 85 -10.77 -9.34 6.97
C GLU A 85 -10.75 -8.37 8.17
N LEU A 86 -9.63 -7.70 8.41
CA LEU A 86 -9.50 -6.74 9.50
C LEU A 86 -10.32 -5.48 9.28
N GLU A 87 -10.45 -5.02 8.03
CA GLU A 87 -11.29 -3.90 7.65
C GLU A 87 -12.77 -4.22 7.88
N ASN A 88 -13.22 -5.42 7.50
CA ASN A 88 -14.57 -5.89 7.79
C ASN A 88 -14.86 -5.96 9.30
N MET A 89 -13.88 -6.42 10.10
CA MET A 89 -13.98 -6.35 11.56
C MET A 89 -14.03 -4.91 12.07
N LEU A 90 -13.26 -3.99 11.48
CA LEU A 90 -13.27 -2.58 11.86
C LEU A 90 -14.61 -1.92 11.57
N LEU A 91 -15.22 -2.21 10.41
CA LEU A 91 -16.53 -1.69 10.00
C LEU A 91 -17.66 -2.12 10.94
N THR A 92 -17.53 -3.29 11.56
CA THR A 92 -18.51 -3.83 12.51
C THR A 92 -18.17 -3.53 13.97
N SER A 93 -16.96 -3.03 14.24
CA SER A 93 -16.51 -2.62 15.57
C SER A 93 -17.15 -1.30 15.98
N ARG A 94 -17.52 -1.18 17.26
CA ARG A 94 -17.94 0.09 17.84
C ARG A 94 -16.72 0.94 18.21
N ALA A 95 -16.77 2.22 17.89
CA ALA A 95 -15.82 3.20 18.41
C ALA A 95 -16.31 3.67 19.79
N ASN A 96 -15.53 3.42 20.84
CA ASN A 96 -15.91 3.74 22.22
C ASN A 96 -15.18 4.97 22.79
N SER A 97 -14.36 5.65 21.97
CA SER A 97 -13.66 6.88 22.33
C SER A 97 -13.40 7.74 21.10
N LEU A 98 -13.14 9.04 21.32
CA LEU A 98 -12.74 9.97 20.26
C LEU A 98 -11.38 9.57 19.64
N ASP A 99 -10.44 9.02 20.43
CA ASP A 99 -9.19 8.44 19.90
C ASP A 99 -9.44 7.29 18.91
N CYS A 100 -10.45 6.45 19.17
CA CYS A 100 -10.82 5.39 18.23
C CYS A 100 -11.33 5.99 16.92
N VAL A 101 -12.17 7.01 17.00
CA VAL A 101 -12.72 7.70 15.82
C VAL A 101 -11.58 8.36 15.03
N GLN A 102 -10.65 9.04 15.72
CA GLN A 102 -9.47 9.65 15.11
C GLN A 102 -8.61 8.60 14.39
N ALA A 103 -8.35 7.46 15.03
CA ALA A 103 -7.55 6.40 14.42
C ALA A 103 -8.17 5.86 13.12
N VAL A 104 -9.50 5.69 13.10
CA VAL A 104 -10.25 5.26 11.91
C VAL A 104 -10.23 6.33 10.83
N LEU A 105 -10.44 7.60 11.18
CA LEU A 105 -10.37 8.73 10.24
C LEU A 105 -8.97 8.84 9.61
N ASP A 106 -7.91 8.72 10.41
CA ASP A 106 -6.53 8.75 9.92
C ASP A 106 -6.25 7.59 8.95
N LEU A 107 -6.81 6.40 9.21
CA LEU A 107 -6.71 5.26 8.30
C LEU A 107 -7.46 5.54 6.98
N ALA A 108 -8.68 6.07 7.06
CA ALA A 108 -9.49 6.40 5.89
C ALA A 108 -8.81 7.47 5.02
N VAL A 109 -8.28 8.54 5.62
CA VAL A 109 -7.53 9.58 4.92
C VAL A 109 -6.30 9.00 4.24
N SER A 110 -5.51 8.18 4.95
CA SER A 110 -4.33 7.54 4.37
C SER A 110 -4.67 6.69 3.15
N ARG A 111 -5.76 5.93 3.22
CA ARG A 111 -6.22 5.07 2.12
C ARG A 111 -6.73 5.88 0.93
N PHE A 112 -7.58 6.88 1.16
CA PHE A 112 -8.08 7.75 0.09
C PHE A 112 -6.93 8.47 -0.60
N ARG A 113 -5.93 8.99 0.14
CA ARG A 113 -4.73 9.59 -0.46
C ARG A 113 -3.97 8.66 -1.39
N SER A 114 -3.90 7.38 -1.09
CA SER A 114 -3.24 6.39 -1.97
C SER A 114 -4.02 6.05 -3.23
N GLN A 115 -5.32 6.34 -3.28
CA GLN A 115 -6.22 5.96 -4.37
C GLN A 115 -6.63 7.15 -5.25
N THR A 116 -6.76 8.34 -4.66
CA THR A 116 -7.19 9.55 -5.35
C THR A 116 -6.01 10.18 -6.09
N SER A 117 -6.13 10.35 -7.40
CA SER A 117 -5.18 11.16 -8.16
C SER A 117 -5.25 12.61 -7.71
N THR A 118 -4.10 13.20 -7.42
CA THR A 118 -3.99 14.59 -6.94
C THR A 118 -3.72 15.60 -8.05
N ASP A 119 -3.41 15.14 -9.27
CA ASP A 119 -3.13 16.03 -10.41
C ASP A 119 -4.43 16.33 -11.18
N PRO A 120 -4.91 17.59 -11.18
CA PRO A 120 -6.12 17.98 -11.92
C PRO A 120 -6.04 17.75 -13.44
N ASN A 121 -4.83 17.56 -13.98
CA ASN A 121 -4.61 17.27 -15.40
C ASN A 121 -4.52 15.76 -15.69
N ASP A 122 -4.62 14.90 -14.67
CA ASP A 122 -4.66 13.46 -14.84
C ASP A 122 -6.01 13.03 -15.41
N VAL A 123 -5.98 12.09 -16.35
CA VAL A 123 -7.18 11.49 -16.97
C VAL A 123 -8.01 10.75 -15.93
N PHE A 124 -7.37 10.27 -14.86
CA PHE A 124 -8.03 9.59 -13.74
C PHE A 124 -8.41 10.54 -12.58
N TYR A 125 -8.33 11.85 -12.78
CA TYR A 125 -8.69 12.81 -11.74
C TYR A 125 -10.21 12.83 -11.51
N ASP A 126 -10.63 12.32 -10.35
CA ASP A 126 -12.02 12.40 -9.89
C ASP A 126 -12.20 13.56 -8.88
N TYR A 127 -12.95 14.57 -9.30
CA TYR A 127 -13.33 15.72 -8.46
C TYR A 127 -14.19 15.30 -7.25
N GLY A 128 -14.95 14.22 -7.37
CA GLY A 128 -15.75 13.63 -6.30
C GLY A 128 -14.87 13.06 -5.19
N ASP A 129 -13.97 12.15 -5.54
CA ASP A 129 -13.03 11.53 -4.58
C ASP A 129 -12.14 12.57 -3.92
N THR A 130 -11.66 13.55 -4.68
CA THR A 130 -10.86 14.67 -4.12
C THR A 130 -11.64 15.48 -3.09
N ARG A 131 -12.94 15.70 -3.32
CA ARG A 131 -13.80 16.44 -2.38
C ARG A 131 -14.06 15.62 -1.12
N VAL A 132 -14.33 14.32 -1.25
CA VAL A 132 -14.51 13.41 -0.12
C VAL A 132 -13.23 13.37 0.73
N LEU A 133 -12.08 13.22 0.09
CA LEU A 133 -10.78 13.25 0.78
C LEU A 133 -10.60 14.56 1.56
N ARG A 134 -10.87 15.72 0.97
CA ARG A 134 -10.78 17.01 1.69
C ARG A 134 -11.70 17.10 2.90
N PHE A 135 -12.92 16.58 2.82
CA PHE A 135 -13.83 16.54 3.96
C PHE A 135 -13.33 15.63 5.08
N LEU A 136 -12.77 14.46 4.73
CA LEU A 136 -12.17 13.55 5.70
C LEU A 136 -10.94 14.19 6.36
N GLU A 137 -10.06 14.82 5.59
CA GLU A 137 -8.88 15.52 6.10
C GLU A 137 -9.26 16.63 7.07
N ARG A 138 -10.26 17.45 6.71
CA ARG A 138 -10.76 18.50 7.58
C ARG A 138 -11.32 17.94 8.89
N SER A 139 -12.13 16.89 8.80
CA SER A 139 -12.74 16.25 9.97
C SER A 139 -11.69 15.62 10.90
N ALA A 140 -10.67 15.00 10.33
CA ALA A 140 -9.56 14.42 11.08
C ALA A 140 -8.71 15.50 11.78
N GLU A 141 -8.54 16.68 11.17
CA GLU A 141 -7.80 17.79 11.78
C GLU A 141 -8.61 18.49 12.89
N ASP A 142 -9.91 18.69 12.68
CA ASP A 142 -10.80 19.27 13.69
C ASP A 142 -10.86 18.37 14.93
N LEU A 143 -11.03 17.06 14.75
CA LEU A 143 -11.06 16.10 15.87
C LEU A 143 -9.71 16.02 16.61
N ARG A 144 -8.59 16.07 15.88
CA ARG A 144 -7.25 16.13 16.47
C ARG A 144 -7.04 17.39 17.30
N THR A 145 -7.59 18.51 16.85
CA THR A 145 -7.54 19.78 17.60
C THR A 145 -8.29 19.65 18.92
N ILE A 146 -9.52 19.12 18.89
CA ILE A 146 -10.34 18.88 20.11
C ILE A 146 -9.61 17.95 21.08
N LEU A 147 -9.08 16.82 20.62
CA LEU A 147 -8.35 15.87 21.45
C LEU A 147 -7.11 16.50 22.12
N ASN A 148 -6.41 17.38 21.40
CA ASN A 148 -5.25 18.08 21.93
C ASN A 148 -5.62 19.17 22.95
N GLU A 149 -6.80 19.79 22.82
CA GLU A 149 -7.34 20.75 23.79
C GLU A 149 -7.78 20.04 25.07
N ASP A 150 -8.57 18.96 24.96
CA ASP A 150 -8.97 18.12 26.09
C ASP A 150 -7.76 17.60 26.88
N HIS A 151 -6.69 17.19 26.18
CA HIS A 151 -5.47 16.73 26.84
C HIS A 151 -4.72 17.83 27.60
N ARG A 152 -4.78 19.08 27.13
CA ARG A 152 -4.17 20.23 27.84
C ARG A 152 -4.98 20.65 29.05
N GLU A 153 -6.30 20.52 29.02
CA GLU A 153 -7.15 20.86 30.18
C GLU A 153 -7.09 19.80 31.29
N ALA A 154 -6.71 18.56 30.96
CA ALA A 154 -6.56 17.46 31.91
C ALA A 154 -5.21 17.38 32.65
N VAL A 155 -4.23 18.22 32.28
CA VAL A 155 -2.86 18.28 32.86
C VAL A 155 -2.72 19.50 33.75
#